data_AF-A0A0D0JN32-F1
#
_entry.id   AF-A0A0D0JN32-F1
#
_cell.length_a   1.000
_cell.length_b   1.000
_cell.length_c   1.000
_cell.angle_alpha   90.00
_cell.angle_beta   90.00
_cell.angle_gamma   90.00
#
_symmetry.space_group_name_H-M   'P 1'
#
loop_
_entity.id
_entity.type
_entity.pdbx_description
1 polymer ?
#
loop_
_entity_poly.entity_id
_entity_poly.type
_entity_poly.pdbx_seq_one_letter_code
_entity_poly.pdbx_strand_id
1 'polypeptide(L)'
;MATDPLDEMLDCSAPTTARPEPGDIRAMILAAREETRPPRRGRRRAVLTTALALFLVGGAGVAAASSDWLWSPGLEDADRTYSYTSPTWGQCELRFSALDTHDMFTNDEVNRIVDDWFASTDVEAAAAPLVPGILHELEESRAGDPAVDPDPRQADLDAWTAHTQAVDELVHAELAANGFASEALGGTESHSQVHCDGEDWGDGE
;
A
#
# COMPACT_ATOMS: atom_id res chain seq x y z
N MET A 1 39.21 10.12 -19.79
CA MET A 1 37.76 9.94 -19.61
C MET A 1 37.15 11.29 -19.95
N ALA A 2 36.36 11.34 -21.01
CA ALA A 2 35.65 12.56 -21.39
C ALA A 2 34.38 12.65 -20.54
N THR A 3 34.12 13.80 -19.93
CA THR A 3 32.89 14.07 -19.18
C THR A 3 31.69 13.99 -20.12
N ASP A 4 30.62 13.33 -19.69
CA ASP A 4 29.40 13.16 -20.48
C ASP A 4 28.69 14.51 -20.65
N PRO A 5 28.28 14.92 -21.87
CA PRO A 5 27.50 16.14 -22.08
C PRO A 5 26.20 16.19 -21.27
N LEU A 6 25.64 15.05 -20.84
CA LEU A 6 24.48 14.99 -19.96
C LEU A 6 24.81 15.46 -18.52
N ASP A 7 25.98 15.07 -17.99
CA ASP A 7 26.43 15.49 -16.67
C ASP A 7 26.64 17.01 -16.61
N GLU A 8 27.17 17.59 -17.70
CA GLU A 8 27.39 19.03 -17.81
C GLU A 8 26.07 19.82 -17.84
N MET A 9 25.02 19.28 -18.46
CA MET A 9 23.68 19.88 -18.44
C MET A 9 23.01 19.79 -17.06
N LEU A 10 23.22 18.69 -16.33
CA LEU A 10 22.64 18.50 -14.99
C LEU A 10 23.31 19.42 -13.96
N ASP A 11 24.63 19.55 -14.02
CA ASP A 11 25.39 20.46 -13.15
C ASP A 11 25.01 21.92 -13.38
N CYS A 12 24.73 22.32 -14.63
CA CYS A 12 24.25 23.68 -14.94
C CYS A 12 22.80 23.94 -14.51
N SER A 13 22.02 22.90 -14.24
CA SER A 13 20.59 23.01 -13.90
C SER A 13 20.32 23.06 -12.40
N ALA A 14 21.33 22.86 -11.55
CA ALA A 14 21.19 22.91 -10.10
C ALA A 14 20.97 24.37 -9.63
N PRO A 15 19.77 24.74 -9.12
CA PRO A 15 19.55 26.07 -8.58
C PRO A 15 20.41 26.25 -7.32
N THR A 16 20.97 27.45 -7.13
CA THR A 16 21.73 27.79 -5.92
C THR A 16 20.85 27.62 -4.68
N THR A 17 21.02 26.52 -3.95
CA THR A 17 20.29 26.29 -2.70
C THR A 17 20.91 27.16 -1.61
N ALA A 18 20.18 28.16 -1.12
CA ALA A 18 20.54 28.85 0.10
C ALA A 18 20.44 27.88 1.29
N ARG A 19 21.42 27.90 2.21
CA ARG A 19 21.28 27.15 3.46
C ARG A 19 20.15 27.80 4.27
N PRO A 20 19.12 27.05 4.69
CA PRO A 20 18.08 27.58 5.54
C PRO A 20 18.69 28.03 6.87
N GLU A 21 18.32 29.22 7.35
CA GLU A 21 18.77 29.66 8.66
C GLU A 21 18.07 28.83 9.74
N PRO A 22 18.73 28.56 10.88
CA PRO A 22 18.12 27.77 11.97
C PRO A 22 16.78 28.35 12.48
N GLY A 23 16.53 29.64 12.28
CA GLY A 23 15.26 30.31 12.58
C GLY A 23 14.11 29.86 11.66
N ASP A 24 14.39 29.65 10.38
CA ASP A 24 13.38 29.29 9.36
C ASP A 24 12.86 27.87 9.57
N ILE A 25 13.77 26.93 9.89
CA ILE A 25 13.42 25.55 10.22
C ILE A 25 12.52 25.53 11.47
N ARG A 26 12.83 26.34 12.48
CA ARG A 26 12.04 26.41 13.71
C ARG A 26 10.66 27.03 13.46
N ALA A 27 10.57 28.03 12.58
CA ALA A 27 9.31 28.64 12.18
C ALA A 27 8.43 27.64 11.40
N MET A 28 8.99 26.86 10.48
CA MET A 28 8.28 25.80 9.76
C MET A 28 7.75 24.71 10.70
N ILE A 29 8.57 24.26 11.67
CA ILE A 29 8.15 23.26 12.66
C ILE A 29 6.99 23.79 13.53
N LEU A 30 7.00 25.08 13.88
CA LEU A 30 5.93 25.70 14.66
C LEU A 30 4.65 25.86 13.84
N ALA A 31 4.76 26.28 12.57
CA ALA A 31 3.62 26.39 11.66
C ALA A 31 2.95 25.02 11.42
N ALA A 32 3.74 23.98 11.17
CA ALA A 32 3.24 22.62 11.01
C ALA A 32 2.48 22.13 12.26
N ARG A 33 2.97 22.45 13.46
CA ARG A 33 2.29 22.10 14.72
C ARG A 33 0.99 22.87 14.98
N GLU A 34 0.86 24.06 14.41
CA GLU A 34 -0.37 24.86 14.50
C GLU A 34 -1.47 24.26 13.62
N GLU A 35 -1.09 23.78 12.43
CA GLU A 35 -1.98 23.18 11.43
C GLU A 35 -2.45 21.77 11.83
N THR A 36 -1.60 21.01 12.55
CA THR A 36 -1.95 19.67 13.05
C THR A 36 -2.70 19.66 14.39
N ARG A 37 -3.17 20.80 14.92
CA ARG A 37 -3.96 20.79 16.17
C ARG A 37 -5.41 20.39 15.89
N PRO A 38 -5.86 19.18 16.28
CA PRO A 38 -7.25 18.80 16.11
C PRO A 38 -8.15 19.71 16.98
N PRO A 39 -9.37 20.05 16.51
CA PRO A 39 -10.31 20.82 17.31
C PRO A 39 -10.64 20.03 18.59
N ARG A 40 -10.50 20.69 19.75
CA ARG A 40 -10.87 20.13 21.06
C ARG A 40 -12.39 19.88 21.14
N ARG A 41 -12.87 18.77 20.56
CA ARG A 41 -14.24 18.29 20.73
C ARG A 41 -14.40 17.73 22.14
N GLY A 42 -15.25 18.40 22.91
CA GLY A 42 -15.56 18.04 24.29
C GLY A 42 -16.08 16.61 24.39
N ARG A 43 -15.56 15.88 25.39
CA ARG A 43 -15.98 14.53 25.78
C ARG A 43 -17.49 14.47 26.00
N ARG A 44 -18.24 13.98 25.00
CA ARG A 44 -19.56 13.39 25.23
C ARG A 44 -19.39 11.89 25.20
N ARG A 45 -19.51 11.29 26.39
CA ARG A 45 -19.57 9.85 26.60
C ARG A 45 -20.77 9.30 25.83
N ALA A 46 -20.54 8.47 24.83
CA ALA A 46 -21.54 7.57 24.29
C ALA A 46 -21.11 6.15 24.65
N VAL A 47 -21.67 5.65 25.74
CA VAL A 47 -21.72 4.22 26.05
C VAL A 47 -22.85 3.66 25.21
N LEU A 48 -22.56 2.79 24.26
CA LEU A 48 -23.56 1.93 23.63
C LEU A 48 -23.05 0.49 23.66
N THR A 49 -23.77 -0.29 24.44
CA THR A 49 -23.57 -1.69 24.79
C THR A 49 -24.17 -2.63 23.75
N THR A 50 -23.45 -3.73 23.50
CA THR A 50 -23.93 -5.10 23.24
C THR A 50 -24.81 -5.44 22.02
N ALA A 51 -24.22 -6.34 21.23
CA ALA A 51 -24.76 -7.60 20.71
C ALA A 51 -25.71 -7.58 19.50
N LEU A 52 -25.21 -8.11 18.38
CA LEU A 52 -26.00 -9.03 17.56
C LEU A 52 -25.08 -10.04 16.86
N ALA A 53 -25.09 -11.28 17.36
CA ALA A 53 -24.61 -12.43 16.62
C ALA A 53 -25.71 -12.85 15.62
N LEU A 54 -25.39 -12.84 14.32
CA LEU A 54 -26.19 -13.48 13.29
C LEU A 54 -25.27 -14.28 12.36
N PHE A 55 -25.65 -15.53 12.18
CA PHE A 55 -25.07 -16.52 11.27
C PHE A 55 -25.06 -16.04 9.83
N LEU A 56 -23.90 -16.12 9.16
CA LEU A 56 -23.82 -16.27 7.71
C LEU A 56 -23.04 -17.55 7.38
N VAL A 57 -23.78 -18.53 6.87
CA VAL A 57 -23.24 -19.66 6.13
C VAL A 57 -22.92 -19.11 4.74
N GLY A 58 -21.63 -18.90 4.46
CA GLY A 58 -21.13 -18.43 3.16
C GLY A 58 -20.17 -17.25 3.31
N GLY A 59 -18.89 -17.49 3.03
CA GLY A 59 -17.83 -16.48 3.02
C GLY A 59 -17.28 -16.20 4.41
N ALA A 60 -16.18 -16.86 4.78
CA ALA A 60 -15.38 -16.45 5.92
C ALA A 60 -14.59 -15.20 5.52
N GLY A 61 -15.29 -14.07 5.35
CA GLY A 61 -14.63 -12.77 5.43
C GLY A 61 -14.25 -12.58 6.89
N VAL A 62 -12.99 -12.89 7.23
CA VAL A 62 -12.45 -12.51 8.53
C VAL A 62 -12.60 -10.99 8.58
N ALA A 63 -13.29 -10.48 9.59
CA ALA A 63 -13.40 -9.04 9.76
C ALA A 63 -11.98 -8.50 9.92
N ALA A 64 -11.44 -7.87 8.88
CA ALA A 64 -10.24 -7.07 8.98
C ALA A 64 -10.50 -6.11 10.14
N ALA A 65 -9.83 -6.34 11.26
CA ALA A 65 -9.92 -5.44 12.39
C ALA A 65 -9.37 -4.12 11.86
N SER A 66 -10.23 -3.12 11.68
CA SER A 66 -9.79 -1.76 11.36
C SER A 66 -9.01 -1.25 12.56
N SER A 67 -7.75 -1.65 12.67
CA SER A 67 -6.87 -1.24 13.74
C SER A 67 -6.59 0.25 13.55
N ASP A 68 -6.33 0.97 14.65
CA ASP A 68 -5.98 2.40 14.65
C ASP A 68 -4.56 2.65 14.04
N TRP A 69 -4.17 1.90 13.01
CA TRP A 69 -2.88 2.04 12.33
C TRP A 69 -2.79 3.36 11.57
N LEU A 70 -1.58 3.91 11.50
CA LEU A 70 -1.31 5.12 10.74
C LEU A 70 -1.08 4.75 9.27
N TRP A 71 -2.17 4.74 8.51
CA TRP A 71 -2.14 4.56 7.07
C TRP A 71 -1.58 5.79 6.36
N SER A 72 -0.79 5.56 5.30
CA SER A 72 -0.31 6.63 4.43
C SER A 72 -1.46 7.27 3.64
N PRO A 73 -1.29 8.52 3.15
CA PRO A 73 -2.31 9.16 2.32
C PRO A 73 -2.76 8.31 1.13
N GLY A 74 -4.07 8.23 0.94
CA GLY A 74 -4.71 7.41 -0.09
C GLY A 74 -4.98 5.96 0.34
N LEU A 75 -4.64 5.58 1.59
CA LEU A 75 -4.88 4.24 2.16
C LEU A 75 -5.77 4.28 3.41
N GLU A 76 -6.26 5.46 3.78
CA GLU A 76 -7.14 5.63 4.93
C GLU A 76 -8.52 4.99 4.69
N ASP A 77 -8.93 4.89 3.42
CA ASP A 77 -10.15 4.22 3.02
C ASP A 77 -9.95 2.70 2.97
N ALA A 78 -10.93 1.96 3.50
CA ALA A 78 -10.89 0.51 3.59
C ALA A 78 -11.52 -0.18 2.37
N ASP A 79 -12.00 0.58 1.39
CA ASP A 79 -12.70 0.03 0.21
C ASP A 79 -11.82 -0.91 -0.64
N ARG A 80 -10.49 -0.79 -0.56
CA ARG A 80 -9.51 -1.69 -1.21
C ARG A 80 -8.62 -2.38 -0.21
N THR A 81 -9.26 -3.12 0.68
CA THR A 81 -8.59 -3.89 1.73
C THR A 81 -8.57 -5.36 1.41
N TYR A 82 -7.46 -5.99 1.75
CA TYR A 82 -7.19 -7.39 1.57
C TYR A 82 -6.53 -7.93 2.84
N SER A 83 -6.92 -9.12 3.31
CA SER A 83 -6.27 -9.75 4.47
C SER A 83 -5.56 -11.04 4.09
N TYR A 84 -4.43 -11.29 4.73
CA TYR A 84 -3.69 -12.53 4.56
C TYR A 84 -2.95 -12.90 5.85
N THR A 85 -2.45 -14.14 5.92
CA THR A 85 -1.63 -14.59 7.05
C THR A 85 -0.17 -14.54 6.67
N SER A 86 0.60 -13.69 7.35
CA SER A 86 2.05 -13.66 7.24
C SER A 86 2.68 -14.90 7.88
N PRO A 87 3.82 -15.38 7.36
CA PRO A 87 4.56 -16.48 7.96
C PRO A 87 4.92 -16.28 9.44
N THR A 88 5.25 -15.06 9.87
CA THR A 88 5.69 -14.77 11.24
C THR A 88 4.79 -13.81 12.03
N TRP A 89 4.18 -12.81 11.38
CA TRP A 89 3.42 -11.71 12.02
C TRP A 89 1.90 -11.92 12.02
N GLY A 90 1.44 -13.17 11.92
CA GLY A 90 0.02 -13.49 12.10
C GLY A 90 -0.87 -12.90 11.00
N GLN A 91 -2.00 -12.30 11.38
CA GLN A 91 -2.93 -11.70 10.42
C GLN A 91 -2.42 -10.33 9.97
N CYS A 92 -2.42 -10.11 8.66
CA CYS A 92 -2.05 -8.86 8.01
C CYS A 92 -3.24 -8.25 7.27
N GLU A 93 -3.31 -6.92 7.32
CA GLU A 93 -4.17 -6.08 6.51
C GLU A 93 -3.29 -5.39 5.46
N LEU A 94 -3.58 -5.62 4.18
CA LEU A 94 -2.97 -4.95 3.04
C LEU A 94 -4.01 -4.00 2.44
N ARG A 95 -3.63 -2.75 2.25
CA ARG A 95 -4.47 -1.74 1.59
C ARG A 95 -3.81 -1.24 0.33
N PHE A 96 -4.63 -0.94 -0.67
CA PHE A 96 -4.20 -0.41 -1.95
C PHE A 96 -4.77 0.99 -2.17
N SER A 97 -3.98 1.86 -2.76
CA SER A 97 -4.42 3.20 -3.10
C SER A 97 -5.38 3.17 -4.28
N ALA A 98 -6.00 4.33 -4.53
CA ALA A 98 -6.50 4.64 -5.87
C ALA A 98 -5.37 4.46 -6.89
N LEU A 99 -5.73 4.02 -8.11
CA LEU A 99 -4.82 4.09 -9.24
C LEU A 99 -4.75 5.55 -9.70
N ASP A 100 -3.58 6.02 -10.09
CA ASP A 100 -3.37 7.28 -10.81
C ASP A 100 -3.03 6.96 -12.26
N THR A 101 -4.00 7.08 -13.16
CA THR A 101 -3.79 6.82 -14.60
C THR A 101 -3.19 8.00 -15.37
N HIS A 102 -2.90 9.12 -14.68
CA HIS A 102 -2.44 10.39 -15.26
C HIS A 102 -3.37 11.04 -16.31
N ASP A 103 -4.53 10.44 -16.60
CA ASP A 103 -5.60 10.96 -17.43
C ASP A 103 -6.91 11.02 -16.64
N MET A 104 -7.38 12.25 -16.39
CA MET A 104 -8.57 12.48 -15.56
C MET A 104 -9.85 11.80 -16.07
N PHE A 105 -9.96 11.54 -17.37
CA PHE A 105 -11.19 10.95 -17.93
C PHE A 105 -11.25 9.44 -17.75
N THR A 106 -10.09 8.77 -17.76
CA THR A 106 -9.98 7.34 -17.51
C THR A 106 -9.86 7.03 -16.02
N ASN A 107 -9.27 7.93 -15.23
CA ASN A 107 -9.00 7.71 -13.81
C ASN A 107 -10.26 7.35 -13.00
N ASP A 108 -11.34 8.12 -13.16
CA ASP A 108 -12.60 7.89 -12.44
C ASP A 108 -13.28 6.58 -12.85
N GLU A 109 -13.10 6.15 -14.10
CA GLU A 109 -13.67 4.91 -14.60
C GLU A 109 -12.89 3.68 -14.16
N VAL A 110 -11.56 3.74 -14.28
CA VAL A 110 -10.65 2.69 -13.80
C VAL A 110 -10.84 2.48 -12.30
N ASN A 111 -10.84 3.54 -11.50
CA ASN A 111 -10.99 3.40 -10.05
C ASN A 111 -12.36 2.84 -9.67
N ARG A 112 -13.44 3.26 -10.33
CA ARG A 112 -14.77 2.69 -10.07
C ARG A 112 -14.84 1.19 -10.37
N ILE A 113 -14.23 0.75 -11.47
CA ILE A 113 -14.20 -0.69 -11.81
C ILE A 113 -13.46 -1.47 -10.73
N VAL A 114 -12.32 -0.96 -10.26
CA VAL A 114 -11.54 -1.58 -9.20
C VAL A 114 -12.31 -1.59 -7.88
N ASP A 115 -12.95 -0.48 -7.50
CA ASP A 115 -13.77 -0.39 -6.29
C ASP A 115 -14.94 -1.39 -6.33
N ASP A 116 -15.65 -1.47 -7.46
CA ASP A 116 -16.75 -2.41 -7.66
C ASP A 116 -16.26 -3.87 -7.59
N TRP A 117 -15.06 -4.16 -8.10
CA TRP A 117 -14.44 -5.47 -8.02
C TRP A 117 -14.08 -5.86 -6.59
N PHE A 118 -13.40 -4.98 -5.84
CA PHE A 118 -13.09 -5.21 -4.42
C PHE A 118 -14.36 -5.38 -3.58
N ALA A 119 -15.42 -4.62 -3.87
CA ALA A 119 -16.69 -4.70 -3.14
C ALA A 119 -17.48 -5.99 -3.42
N SER A 120 -17.25 -6.64 -4.56
CA SER A 120 -18.05 -7.79 -5.01
C SER A 120 -17.29 -9.12 -5.04
N THR A 121 -15.97 -9.09 -4.91
CA THR A 121 -15.09 -10.26 -5.02
C THR A 121 -14.53 -10.66 -3.66
N ASP A 122 -14.48 -11.97 -3.41
CA ASP A 122 -13.64 -12.52 -2.35
C ASP A 122 -12.18 -12.48 -2.83
N VAL A 123 -11.53 -11.33 -2.63
CA VAL A 123 -10.15 -11.07 -3.11
C VAL A 123 -9.16 -12.08 -2.52
N GLU A 124 -9.40 -12.54 -1.29
CA GLU A 124 -8.57 -13.57 -0.67
C GLU A 124 -8.68 -14.91 -1.37
N ALA A 125 -9.91 -15.38 -1.60
CA ALA A 125 -10.12 -16.60 -2.35
C ALA A 125 -9.60 -16.49 -3.80
N ALA A 126 -9.70 -15.31 -4.41
CA ALA A 126 -9.23 -15.06 -5.78
C ALA A 126 -7.69 -15.04 -5.89
N ALA A 127 -7.00 -14.44 -4.93
CA ALA A 127 -5.53 -14.34 -4.90
C ALA A 127 -4.84 -15.64 -4.46
N ALA A 128 -5.46 -16.40 -3.56
CA ALA A 128 -4.92 -17.65 -3.01
C ALA A 128 -4.28 -18.62 -4.03
N PRO A 129 -4.83 -18.87 -5.24
CA PRO A 129 -4.21 -19.76 -6.22
C PRO A 129 -2.95 -19.18 -6.90
N LEU A 130 -2.76 -17.86 -6.93
CA LEU A 130 -1.62 -17.21 -7.60
C LEU A 130 -0.40 -17.13 -6.67
N VAL A 131 -0.64 -16.87 -5.39
CA VAL A 131 0.41 -16.62 -4.37
C VAL A 131 1.52 -17.69 -4.33
N PRO A 132 1.24 -19.01 -4.34
CA PRO A 132 2.31 -20.01 -4.27
C PRO A 132 3.28 -19.98 -5.46
N GLY A 133 2.78 -19.65 -6.66
CA GLY A 133 3.62 -19.53 -7.85
C GLY A 133 4.56 -18.34 -7.75
N ILE A 134 4.02 -17.19 -7.33
CA ILE A 134 4.79 -15.96 -7.15
C ILE A 134 5.84 -16.11 -6.03
N LEU A 135 5.47 -16.72 -4.90
CA LEU A 135 6.42 -17.02 -3.82
C LEU A 135 7.58 -17.86 -4.31
N HIS A 136 7.30 -18.90 -5.09
CA HIS A 136 8.33 -19.76 -5.65
C HIS A 136 9.31 -18.98 -6.55
N GLU A 137 8.80 -18.09 -7.40
CA GLU A 137 9.63 -17.24 -8.26
C GLU A 137 10.52 -16.27 -7.45
N LEU A 138 9.98 -15.68 -6.38
CA LEU A 138 10.75 -14.80 -5.47
C LEU A 138 11.88 -15.58 -4.77
N GLU A 139 11.58 -16.78 -4.27
CA GLU A 139 12.55 -17.66 -3.63
C GLU A 139 13.66 -18.10 -4.60
N GLU A 140 13.32 -18.51 -5.82
CA GLU A 140 14.29 -18.90 -6.85
C GLU A 140 15.18 -17.73 -7.27
N SER A 141 14.58 -16.55 -7.49
CA SER A 141 15.29 -15.32 -7.83
C SER A 141 16.36 -14.99 -6.78
N ARG A 142 16.00 -15.05 -5.49
CA ARG A 142 16.95 -14.80 -4.40
C ARG A 142 18.02 -15.87 -4.29
N ALA A 143 17.66 -17.14 -4.43
CA ALA A 143 18.64 -18.23 -4.37
C ALA A 143 19.73 -18.08 -5.46
N GLY A 144 19.42 -17.40 -6.56
CA GLY A 144 20.35 -17.03 -7.62
C GLY A 144 21.27 -15.85 -7.33
N ASP A 145 21.01 -15.04 -6.29
CA ASP A 145 21.81 -13.87 -5.93
C ASP A 145 22.62 -14.09 -4.64
N PRO A 146 23.93 -14.41 -4.74
CA PRO A 146 24.78 -14.68 -3.59
C PRO A 146 25.17 -13.42 -2.79
N ALA A 147 24.78 -12.22 -3.22
CA ALA A 147 25.13 -10.96 -2.55
C ALA A 147 24.09 -10.49 -1.53
N VAL A 148 22.95 -11.18 -1.42
CA VAL A 148 21.86 -10.80 -0.51
C VAL A 148 22.18 -11.25 0.92
N ASP A 149 22.29 -10.30 1.84
CA ASP A 149 22.38 -10.56 3.29
C ASP A 149 21.02 -11.12 3.78
N PRO A 150 20.98 -12.22 4.56
CA PRO A 150 19.71 -12.76 5.04
C PRO A 150 19.00 -11.80 6.00
N ASP A 151 17.94 -11.16 5.49
CA ASP A 151 16.98 -10.42 6.34
C ASP A 151 16.12 -11.44 7.12
N PRO A 152 16.05 -11.37 8.46
CA PRO A 152 15.21 -12.27 9.25
C PRO A 152 13.71 -12.16 8.93
N ARG A 153 13.28 -11.04 8.31
CA ARG A 153 11.89 -10.77 7.91
C ARG A 153 11.58 -11.23 6.49
N GLN A 154 12.55 -11.86 5.83
CA GLN A 154 12.47 -12.10 4.39
C GLN A 154 11.24 -12.93 3.98
N ALA A 155 10.85 -13.92 4.78
CA ALA A 155 9.65 -14.72 4.49
C ALA A 155 8.38 -13.85 4.49
N ASP A 156 8.31 -12.85 5.36
CA ASP A 156 7.16 -11.94 5.45
C ASP A 156 7.17 -10.89 4.34
N LEU A 157 8.36 -10.39 3.98
CA LEU A 157 8.56 -9.53 2.82
C LEU A 157 8.15 -10.24 1.51
N ASP A 158 8.47 -11.53 1.39
CA ASP A 158 8.07 -12.35 0.25
C ASP A 158 6.58 -12.59 0.23
N ALA A 159 5.98 -12.90 1.37
CA ALA A 159 4.53 -13.03 1.48
C ALA A 159 3.85 -11.73 1.06
N TRP A 160 4.25 -10.59 1.61
CA TRP A 160 3.70 -9.29 1.23
C TRP A 160 3.83 -9.02 -0.26
N THR A 161 5.01 -9.25 -0.83
CA THR A 161 5.27 -9.04 -2.26
C THR A 161 4.39 -9.95 -3.12
N ALA A 162 4.32 -11.25 -2.78
CA ALA A 162 3.53 -12.22 -3.53
C ALA A 162 2.04 -11.90 -3.49
N HIS A 163 1.53 -11.51 -2.33
CA HIS A 163 0.14 -11.09 -2.17
C HIS A 163 -0.18 -9.81 -2.94
N THR A 164 0.74 -8.84 -2.95
CA THR A 164 0.59 -7.59 -3.72
C THR A 164 0.54 -7.90 -5.22
N GLN A 165 1.49 -8.67 -5.73
CA GLN A 165 1.55 -9.06 -7.14
C GLN A 165 0.34 -9.89 -7.58
N ALA A 166 -0.15 -10.80 -6.72
CA ALA A 166 -1.35 -11.58 -7.00
C ALA A 166 -2.59 -10.69 -7.18
N VAL A 167 -2.78 -9.69 -6.30
CA VAL A 167 -3.90 -8.75 -6.40
C VAL A 167 -3.72 -7.84 -7.62
N ASP A 168 -2.51 -7.36 -7.89
CA ASP A 168 -2.23 -6.54 -9.07
C ASP A 168 -2.54 -7.29 -10.37
N GLU A 169 -2.21 -8.58 -10.47
CA GLU A 169 -2.54 -9.42 -11.63
C GLU A 169 -4.06 -9.53 -11.81
N LEU A 170 -4.81 -9.72 -10.73
CA LEU A 170 -6.27 -9.81 -10.75
C LEU A 170 -6.91 -8.47 -11.14
N VAL A 171 -6.43 -7.36 -10.59
CA VAL A 171 -6.88 -6.01 -10.95
C VAL A 171 -6.61 -5.73 -12.43
N HIS A 172 -5.43 -6.08 -12.94
CA HIS A 172 -5.12 -5.95 -14.36
C HIS A 172 -6.05 -6.82 -15.22
N ALA A 173 -6.34 -8.04 -14.81
CA ALA A 173 -7.26 -8.92 -15.52
C ALA A 173 -8.69 -8.36 -15.56
N GLU A 174 -9.17 -7.80 -14.45
CA GLU A 174 -10.48 -7.16 -14.36
C GLU A 174 -10.55 -5.92 -15.24
N LEU A 175 -9.52 -5.06 -15.20
CA LEU A 175 -9.44 -3.87 -16.05
C LEU A 175 -9.40 -4.24 -17.54
N ALA A 176 -8.65 -5.28 -17.91
CA ALA A 176 -8.62 -5.80 -19.27
C ALA A 176 -9.99 -6.34 -19.72
N ALA A 177 -10.71 -7.03 -18.84
CA ALA A 177 -12.07 -7.51 -19.11
C ALA A 177 -13.06 -6.35 -19.34
N ASN A 178 -12.80 -5.18 -18.76
CA ASN A 178 -13.57 -3.95 -18.93
C ASN A 178 -13.03 -3.02 -20.05
N GLY A 179 -12.07 -3.50 -20.86
CA GLY A 179 -11.59 -2.78 -22.05
C GLY A 179 -10.37 -1.88 -21.83
N PHE A 180 -9.77 -1.89 -20.64
CA PHE A 180 -8.53 -1.18 -20.33
C PHE A 180 -7.34 -2.11 -20.54
N ALA A 181 -6.78 -2.11 -21.76
CA ALA A 181 -5.56 -2.85 -22.08
C ALA A 181 -4.33 -2.23 -21.38
N SER A 182 -3.26 -3.01 -21.21
CA SER A 182 -2.04 -2.58 -20.52
C SER A 182 -1.40 -1.34 -21.15
N GLU A 183 -1.52 -1.12 -22.46
CA GLU A 183 -1.02 0.09 -23.10
C GLU A 183 -1.81 1.34 -22.70
N ALA A 184 -3.12 1.21 -22.47
CA ALA A 184 -3.97 2.32 -22.03
C ALA A 184 -3.73 2.70 -20.57
N LEU A 185 -3.18 1.76 -19.78
CA LEU A 185 -2.80 1.93 -18.39
C LEU A 185 -1.30 2.25 -18.24
N GLY A 186 -0.59 2.53 -19.33
CA GLY A 186 0.84 2.82 -19.29
C GLY A 186 1.18 4.02 -18.40
N GLY A 187 2.04 3.78 -17.41
CA GLY A 187 2.39 4.80 -16.41
C GLY A 187 1.39 4.94 -15.27
N THR A 188 0.39 4.05 -15.17
CA THR A 188 -0.50 4.04 -14.01
C THR A 188 0.28 3.65 -12.77
N GLU A 189 0.15 4.45 -11.71
CA GLU A 189 0.77 4.19 -10.42
C GLU A 189 -0.27 3.79 -9.38
N SER A 190 0.10 2.87 -8.50
CA SER A 190 -0.62 2.61 -7.26
C SER A 190 0.40 2.20 -6.20
N HIS A 191 0.06 2.41 -4.93
CA HIS A 191 0.89 1.99 -3.81
C HIS A 191 0.06 1.18 -2.83
N SER A 192 0.73 0.26 -2.15
CA SER A 192 0.15 -0.54 -1.09
C SER A 192 0.90 -0.36 0.22
N GLN A 193 0.21 -0.57 1.34
CA GLN A 193 0.82 -0.66 2.67
C GLN A 193 0.24 -1.87 3.37
N VAL A 194 1.09 -2.57 4.10
CA VAL A 194 0.68 -3.68 4.96
C VAL A 194 0.87 -3.30 6.42
N HIS A 195 -0.08 -3.74 7.25
CA HIS A 195 0.08 -3.81 8.69
C HIS A 195 -0.27 -5.20 9.19
N CYS A 196 0.58 -5.78 10.03
CA CYS A 196 0.35 -7.10 10.62
C CYS A 196 0.23 -7.08 12.15
N ASP A 197 -0.53 -8.02 12.69
CA ASP A 197 -0.67 -8.23 14.13
C ASP A 197 0.67 -8.62 14.77
N GLY A 198 1.27 -7.68 15.50
CA GLY A 198 2.57 -7.92 16.14
C GLY A 198 3.75 -7.83 15.17
N GLU A 199 3.60 -7.07 14.09
CA GLU A 199 4.69 -6.71 13.18
C GLU A 199 5.89 -6.11 13.92
N ASP A 200 7.09 -6.46 13.46
CA ASP A 200 8.35 -5.86 13.88
C ASP A 200 9.21 -5.58 12.64
N TRP A 201 9.16 -4.32 12.21
CA TRP A 201 9.92 -3.84 11.06
C TRP A 201 11.35 -3.40 11.42
N GLY A 202 11.82 -3.67 12.65
CA GLY A 202 13.19 -3.35 13.06
C GLY A 202 13.42 -1.91 13.51
N ASP A 203 12.35 -1.12 13.67
CA ASP A 203 12.41 0.24 14.18
C ASP A 203 12.28 0.23 15.72
N GLY A 204 13.31 -0.23 16.42
CA GLY A 204 13.17 -0.45 17.86
C GLY A 204 14.39 -0.84 18.70
N GLU A 205 15.56 -0.21 18.49
CA GLU A 205 16.50 0.17 19.58
C GLU A 205 17.23 1.49 19.26
#